data_AF-A0A928QGE5-F1
#
_entry.id   AF-A0A928QGE5-F1
#
_cell.length_a   1.000
_cell.length_b   1.000
_cell.length_c   1.000
_cell.angle_alpha   90.00
_cell.angle_beta   90.00
_cell.angle_gamma   90.00
#
_symmetry.space_group_name_H-M   'P 1'
#
loop_
_entity.id
_entity.type
_entity.pdbx_description
1 polymer ?
#
loop_
_entity_poly.entity_id
_entity_poly.type
_entity_poly.pdbx_seq_one_letter_code
_entity_poly.pdbx_strand_id
1 'polypeptide(L)'
;MIIPLFVLAAVLAFAFALYILADIRPSLTPLVSLVTITDIVIVFGMFDMLKTGTTITMFLAVAVAVYAVCKNRENIKEKLYGFLQPGVILFVASCLLMLAYLAYAQPVMHEWDEFSFWGISQLLVKNHDRLYTYFTSSMLGQSIPPALPVLSYIFQWCATGFTEWVGFFAYDVLMFAGFAAFTAAYERKSANSAIFVYLLAFLTPFFFAISDFLTYMKPVYITAYSDIPMAIVFAGAVAVHFFSEKGNENSVLPVLPVLMFLTFTKDMGLALSCIALFVIFFDMLVARENFVFLKIKG
;
A
#
# COMPACT_ATOMS: atom_id res chain seq x y z
N MET A 1 -13.75 14.19 3.11
CA MET A 1 -12.58 14.26 4.03
C MET A 1 -12.66 13.29 5.20
N ILE A 2 -13.79 13.16 5.92
CA ILE A 2 -13.85 12.33 7.16
C ILE A 2 -13.52 10.85 6.90
N ILE A 3 -14.07 10.25 5.84
CA ILE A 3 -13.89 8.83 5.55
C ILE A 3 -12.43 8.47 5.23
N PRO A 4 -11.73 9.18 4.30
CA PRO A 4 -10.31 8.94 4.07
C PRO A 4 -9.44 9.02 5.34
N LEU A 5 -9.72 9.97 6.22
CA LEU A 5 -8.98 10.13 7.48
C LEU A 5 -9.24 8.97 8.44
N PHE A 6 -10.49 8.50 8.53
CA PHE A 6 -10.83 7.33 9.33
C PHE A 6 -10.12 6.07 8.82
N VAL A 7 -10.04 5.87 7.49
CA VAL A 7 -9.30 4.74 6.90
C VAL A 7 -7.82 4.83 7.25
N LEU A 8 -7.22 6.00 7.07
CA LEU A 8 -5.80 6.21 7.38
C LEU A 8 -5.52 5.89 8.86
N ALA A 9 -6.42 6.31 9.76
CA ALA A 9 -6.33 5.97 11.17
C ALA A 9 -6.45 4.46 11.43
N ALA A 10 -7.36 3.75 10.76
CA ALA A 10 -7.51 2.30 10.87
C ALA A 10 -6.29 1.54 10.33
N VAL A 11 -5.72 1.98 9.20
CA VAL A 11 -4.48 1.46 8.62
C VAL A 11 -3.32 1.66 9.60
N LEU A 12 -3.15 2.87 10.15
CA LEU A 12 -2.11 3.15 11.15
C LEU A 12 -2.30 2.36 12.45
N ALA A 13 -3.54 2.17 12.91
CA ALA A 13 -3.85 1.36 14.07
C ALA A 13 -3.44 -0.11 13.84
N PHE A 14 -3.77 -0.66 12.67
CA PHE A 14 -3.36 -2.01 12.32
C PHE A 14 -1.84 -2.13 12.11
N ALA A 15 -1.21 -1.13 11.49
CA ALA A 15 0.25 -1.03 11.35
C ALA A 15 0.95 -1.05 12.72
N PHE A 16 0.44 -0.29 13.69
CA PHE A 16 0.94 -0.30 15.06
C PHE A 16 0.74 -1.67 15.74
N ALA A 17 -0.40 -2.32 15.50
CA ALA A 17 -0.65 -3.66 16.01
C ALA A 17 0.33 -4.70 15.42
N LEU A 18 0.63 -4.61 14.13
CA LEU A 18 1.63 -5.43 13.45
C LEU A 18 3.04 -5.22 14.02
N TYR A 19 3.41 -3.97 14.30
CA TYR A 19 4.67 -3.65 14.99
C TYR A 19 4.75 -4.30 16.38
N ILE A 20 3.68 -4.24 17.17
CA ILE A 20 3.68 -4.79 18.54
C ILE A 20 3.60 -6.32 18.57
N LEU A 21 2.70 -6.91 17.78
CA LEU A 21 2.33 -8.32 17.89
C LEU A 21 3.18 -9.23 16.99
N ALA A 22 3.61 -8.74 15.84
CA ALA A 22 4.36 -9.51 14.85
C ALA A 22 5.84 -9.06 14.75
N ASP A 23 6.25 -8.08 15.56
CA ASP A 23 7.63 -7.55 15.61
C ASP A 23 8.15 -7.10 14.23
N ILE A 24 7.25 -6.59 13.39
CA ILE A 24 7.58 -6.05 12.08
C ILE A 24 8.16 -4.65 12.26
N ARG A 25 9.25 -4.33 11.56
CA ARG A 25 9.84 -2.98 11.64
C ARG A 25 8.79 -1.90 11.34
N PRO A 26 8.71 -0.82 12.14
CA PRO A 26 7.67 0.20 12.02
C PRO A 26 7.44 0.68 10.60
N SER A 27 8.48 1.01 9.85
CA SER A 27 8.32 1.61 8.51
C SER A 27 7.91 0.64 7.41
N LEU A 28 7.95 -0.67 7.66
CA LEU A 28 7.36 -1.68 6.78
C LEU A 28 5.85 -1.83 7.01
N THR A 29 5.39 -1.55 8.24
CA THR A 29 4.00 -1.85 8.65
C THR A 29 2.92 -1.05 7.91
N PRO A 30 3.09 0.22 7.47
CA PRO A 30 2.08 0.91 6.67
C PRO A 30 1.76 0.17 5.36
N LEU A 31 2.77 -0.32 4.66
CA LEU A 31 2.57 -1.07 3.41
C LEU A 31 1.85 -2.39 3.70
N VAL A 32 2.40 -3.17 4.63
CA VAL A 32 1.85 -4.50 4.98
C VAL A 32 0.41 -4.38 5.48
N SER A 33 0.10 -3.38 6.32
CA SER A 33 -1.25 -3.16 6.84
C SER A 33 -2.24 -2.80 5.74
N LEU A 34 -1.90 -1.84 4.87
CA LEU A 34 -2.79 -1.37 3.81
C LEU A 34 -3.11 -2.48 2.81
N VAL A 35 -2.10 -3.22 2.36
CA VAL A 35 -2.30 -4.31 1.39
C VAL A 35 -3.05 -5.48 2.01
N THR A 36 -2.75 -5.84 3.27
CA THR A 36 -3.49 -6.90 3.98
C THR A 36 -4.96 -6.55 4.15
N ILE A 37 -5.28 -5.31 4.55
CA ILE A 37 -6.66 -4.82 4.65
C ILE A 37 -7.34 -4.94 3.28
N THR A 38 -6.65 -4.51 2.21
CA THR A 38 -7.21 -4.56 0.86
C THR A 38 -7.46 -5.99 0.40
N ASP A 39 -6.52 -6.90 0.61
CA ASP A 39 -6.64 -8.31 0.23
C ASP A 39 -7.82 -9.00 0.95
N ILE A 40 -8.00 -8.73 2.24
CA ILE A 40 -9.16 -9.26 2.99
C ILE A 40 -10.46 -8.75 2.34
N VAL A 41 -10.54 -7.47 2.00
CA VAL A 41 -11.72 -6.89 1.35
C VAL A 41 -11.93 -7.47 -0.05
N ILE A 42 -10.88 -7.72 -0.83
CA ILE A 42 -10.96 -8.41 -2.12
C ILE A 42 -11.60 -9.79 -1.92
N VAL A 43 -11.15 -10.57 -0.93
CA VAL A 43 -11.71 -11.89 -0.63
C VAL A 43 -13.20 -11.80 -0.31
N PHE A 44 -13.64 -10.84 0.52
CA PHE A 44 -15.08 -10.61 0.74
C PHE A 44 -15.81 -10.18 -0.54
N GLY A 45 -15.17 -9.36 -1.37
CA GLY A 45 -15.69 -8.95 -2.68
C GLY A 45 -15.91 -10.13 -3.63
N MET A 46 -15.06 -11.17 -3.57
CA MET A 46 -15.25 -12.40 -4.34
C MET A 46 -16.52 -13.14 -3.94
N PHE A 47 -17.04 -12.95 -2.72
CA PHE A 47 -18.32 -13.49 -2.26
C PHE A 47 -19.48 -12.49 -2.36
N ASP A 48 -19.31 -11.40 -3.10
CA ASP A 48 -20.31 -10.34 -3.25
C ASP A 48 -20.65 -9.58 -1.96
N MET A 49 -19.74 -9.64 -0.97
CA MET A 49 -19.92 -9.04 0.34
C MET A 49 -19.00 -7.83 0.54
N LEU A 50 -18.72 -7.05 -0.51
CA LEU A 50 -17.66 -6.03 -0.48
C LEU A 50 -17.88 -4.99 0.64
N LYS A 51 -19.05 -4.36 0.73
CA LYS A 51 -19.35 -3.36 1.77
C LYS A 51 -19.27 -3.91 3.18
N THR A 52 -19.86 -5.08 3.39
CA THR A 52 -19.86 -5.79 4.67
C THR A 52 -18.43 -6.17 5.05
N GLY A 53 -17.67 -6.68 4.09
CA GLY A 53 -16.26 -7.04 4.23
C GLY A 53 -15.39 -5.84 4.62
N THR A 54 -15.52 -4.70 3.92
CA THR A 54 -14.82 -3.46 4.29
C THR A 54 -15.16 -3.03 5.70
N THR A 55 -16.44 -3.03 6.05
CA THR A 55 -16.88 -2.62 7.39
C THR A 55 -16.28 -3.52 8.47
N ILE A 56 -16.40 -4.84 8.33
CA ILE A 56 -15.82 -5.82 9.27
C ILE A 56 -14.30 -5.64 9.36
N THR A 57 -13.62 -5.49 8.23
CA THR A 57 -12.15 -5.35 8.18
C THR A 57 -11.68 -4.09 8.92
N MET A 58 -12.37 -2.96 8.76
CA MET A 58 -12.03 -1.71 9.46
C MET A 58 -12.21 -1.84 10.98
N PHE A 59 -13.31 -2.45 11.44
CA PHE A 59 -13.51 -2.68 12.87
C PHE A 59 -12.51 -3.69 13.44
N LEU A 60 -12.17 -4.75 12.68
CA LEU A 60 -11.17 -5.73 13.08
C LEU A 60 -9.79 -5.10 13.19
N ALA A 61 -9.38 -4.27 12.24
CA ALA A 61 -8.13 -3.51 12.28
C ALA A 61 -7.98 -2.71 13.59
N VAL A 62 -9.05 -1.98 13.97
CA VAL A 62 -9.09 -1.22 15.23
C VAL A 62 -9.10 -2.15 16.45
N ALA A 63 -9.89 -3.23 16.43
CA ALA A 63 -9.97 -4.18 17.54
C ALA A 63 -8.63 -4.88 17.82
N VAL A 64 -7.89 -5.26 16.78
CA VAL A 64 -6.55 -5.86 16.90
C VAL A 64 -5.56 -4.86 17.48
N ALA A 65 -5.66 -3.58 17.09
CA ALA A 65 -4.85 -2.52 17.68
C ALA A 65 -5.16 -2.30 19.17
N VAL A 66 -6.44 -2.25 19.54
CA VAL A 66 -6.87 -2.16 20.95
C VAL A 66 -6.35 -3.35 21.75
N TYR A 67 -6.48 -4.57 21.21
CA TYR A 67 -5.92 -5.77 21.82
C TYR A 67 -4.40 -5.67 22.03
N ALA A 68 -3.65 -5.20 21.02
CA ALA A 68 -2.21 -5.02 21.10
C ALA A 68 -1.80 -4.02 22.20
N VAL A 69 -2.54 -2.91 22.32
CA VAL A 69 -2.38 -1.90 23.37
C VAL A 69 -2.68 -2.49 24.74
N CYS A 70 -3.81 -3.18 24.91
CA CYS A 70 -4.21 -3.79 26.18
C CYS A 70 -3.19 -4.83 26.66
N LYS A 71 -2.64 -5.64 25.74
CA LYS A 71 -1.61 -6.64 26.05
C LYS A 71 -0.28 -6.02 26.50
N ASN A 72 0.04 -4.81 26.02
CA ASN A 72 1.32 -4.12 26.27
C ASN A 72 1.14 -2.81 27.06
N ARG A 73 0.11 -2.71 27.90
CA ARG A 73 -0.30 -1.47 28.59
C ARG A 73 0.83 -0.79 29.36
N GLU A 74 1.75 -1.56 29.94
CA GLU A 74 2.83 -1.08 30.81
C GLU A 74 3.94 -0.38 30.01
N ASN A 75 4.19 -0.83 28.77
CA ASN A 75 5.27 -0.33 27.91
C ASN A 75 4.75 0.47 26.70
N ILE A 76 3.48 0.90 26.73
CA ILE A 76 2.83 1.47 25.55
C ILE A 76 3.51 2.75 25.06
N LYS A 77 4.01 3.59 25.97
CA LYS A 77 4.73 4.82 25.62
C LYS A 77 6.01 4.52 24.85
N GLU A 78 6.80 3.55 25.34
CA GLU A 78 8.02 3.12 24.68
C GLU A 78 7.73 2.54 23.29
N LYS A 79 6.71 1.68 23.17
CA LYS A 79 6.27 1.14 21.88
C LYS A 79 5.79 2.24 20.92
N LEU A 80 5.07 3.24 21.41
CA LEU A 80 4.64 4.37 20.59
C LEU A 80 5.84 5.18 20.06
N TYR A 81 6.81 5.52 20.91
CA TYR A 81 8.04 6.17 20.47
C TYR A 81 8.85 5.30 19.50
N GLY A 82 8.90 4.00 19.75
CA GLY A 82 9.55 3.04 18.85
C GLY A 82 8.88 2.94 17.48
N PHE A 83 7.56 3.13 17.42
CA PHE A 83 6.78 3.13 16.18
C PHE A 83 6.96 4.40 15.35
N LEU A 84 7.18 5.55 15.98
CA LEU A 84 7.38 6.85 15.33
C LEU A 84 8.79 6.98 14.72
N GLN A 85 9.15 6.03 13.86
CA GLN A 85 10.35 6.09 13.02
C GLN A 85 10.19 7.14 11.90
N PRO A 86 11.31 7.65 11.35
CA PRO A 86 11.28 8.60 10.24
C PRO A 86 10.37 8.19 9.07
N GLY A 87 10.38 6.91 8.66
CA GLY A 87 9.51 6.42 7.58
C GLY A 87 8.03 6.55 7.89
N VAL A 88 7.60 6.16 9.09
CA VAL A 88 6.20 6.28 9.54
C VAL A 88 5.79 7.75 9.64
N ILE A 89 6.66 8.61 10.18
CA ILE A 89 6.38 10.05 10.30
C ILE A 89 6.20 10.67 8.90
N LEU A 90 7.10 10.36 7.97
CA LEU A 90 7.04 10.88 6.60
C LEU A 90 5.82 10.34 5.84
N PHE A 91 5.47 9.06 6.02
CA PHE A 91 4.24 8.48 5.49
C PHE A 91 3.01 9.26 5.93
N VAL A 92 2.86 9.49 7.25
CA VAL A 92 1.72 10.23 7.79
C VAL A 92 1.73 11.68 7.28
N ALA A 93 2.88 12.35 7.28
CA ALA A 93 3.02 13.72 6.80
C ALA A 93 2.63 13.84 5.32
N SER A 94 3.12 12.95 4.45
CA SER A 94 2.77 12.91 3.03
C SER A 94 1.28 12.64 2.82
N CYS A 95 0.70 11.68 3.55
CA CYS A 95 -0.74 11.40 3.47
C CYS A 95 -1.57 12.62 3.87
N LEU A 96 -1.26 13.29 4.98
CA LEU A 96 -2.01 14.46 5.44
C LEU A 96 -1.87 15.66 4.49
N LEU A 97 -0.66 15.90 3.98
CA LEU A 97 -0.40 16.95 2.99
C LEU A 97 -1.20 16.70 1.71
N MET A 98 -1.12 15.48 1.18
CA MET A 98 -1.80 15.13 -0.07
C MET A 98 -3.32 15.09 0.12
N LEU A 99 -3.81 14.60 1.25
CA LEU A 99 -5.24 14.67 1.60
C LEU A 99 -5.75 16.11 1.59
N ALA A 100 -5.01 17.04 2.21
CA ALA A 100 -5.38 18.45 2.24
C ALA A 100 -5.36 19.07 0.83
N TYR A 101 -4.32 18.78 0.05
CA TYR A 101 -4.19 19.26 -1.32
C TYR A 101 -5.31 18.73 -2.23
N LEU A 102 -5.54 17.42 -2.29
CA LEU A 102 -6.57 16.82 -3.14
C LEU A 102 -7.99 17.19 -2.68
N ALA A 103 -8.22 17.32 -1.37
CA ALA A 103 -9.49 17.80 -0.86
C ALA A 103 -9.76 19.27 -1.24
N TYR A 104 -8.72 20.10 -1.37
CA TYR A 104 -8.85 21.47 -1.86
C TYR A 104 -9.01 21.52 -3.39
N ALA A 105 -8.15 20.82 -4.12
CA ALA A 105 -8.07 20.89 -5.58
C ALA A 105 -9.21 20.15 -6.28
N GLN A 106 -9.76 19.10 -5.66
CA GLN A 106 -10.83 18.25 -6.22
C GLN A 106 -10.58 17.86 -7.70
N PRO A 107 -9.38 17.35 -8.05
CA PRO A 107 -9.10 16.98 -9.44
C PRO A 107 -10.00 15.84 -9.90
N VAL A 108 -10.27 15.80 -11.20
CA VAL A 108 -11.08 14.76 -11.85
C VAL A 108 -10.21 13.95 -12.81
N MET A 109 -10.70 12.78 -13.21
CA MET A 109 -10.02 11.94 -14.21
C MET A 109 -10.04 12.63 -15.58
N HIS A 110 -8.95 12.51 -16.33
CA HIS A 110 -8.75 13.20 -17.59
C HIS A 110 -8.08 12.33 -18.66
N GLU A 111 -7.42 11.25 -18.26
CA GLU A 111 -6.63 10.43 -19.16
C GLU A 111 -7.46 9.31 -19.81
N TRP A 112 -7.12 8.95 -21.05
CA TRP A 112 -7.87 7.96 -21.83
C TRP A 112 -8.02 6.61 -21.10
N ASP A 113 -6.97 6.13 -20.42
CA ASP A 113 -6.98 4.81 -19.78
C ASP A 113 -7.83 4.82 -18.49
N GLU A 114 -8.03 6.00 -17.89
CA GLU A 114 -8.95 6.20 -16.76
C GLU A 114 -10.41 6.03 -17.21
N PHE A 115 -10.75 6.58 -18.38
CA PHE A 115 -12.07 6.40 -18.98
C PHE A 115 -12.26 5.06 -19.70
N SER A 116 -11.18 4.30 -19.93
CA SER A 116 -11.28 2.98 -20.56
C SER A 116 -11.49 1.88 -19.52
N PHE A 117 -10.77 1.98 -18.40
CA PHE A 117 -10.83 0.96 -17.36
C PHE A 117 -10.55 1.50 -15.95
N TRP A 118 -9.42 2.18 -15.71
CA TRP A 118 -8.95 2.40 -14.33
C TRP A 118 -9.87 3.27 -13.49
N GLY A 119 -10.47 4.29 -14.09
CA GLY A 119 -11.45 5.16 -13.44
C GLY A 119 -12.84 4.54 -13.40
N ILE A 120 -13.27 3.97 -14.53
CA ILE A 120 -14.60 3.33 -14.63
C ILE A 120 -14.75 2.15 -13.66
N SER A 121 -13.71 1.33 -13.49
CA SER A 121 -13.73 0.21 -12.54
C SER A 121 -13.91 0.68 -11.10
N GLN A 122 -13.24 1.77 -10.70
CA GLN A 122 -13.44 2.39 -9.39
C GLN A 122 -14.87 2.90 -9.20
N LEU A 123 -15.40 3.62 -10.21
CA LEU A 123 -16.77 4.13 -10.23
C LEU A 123 -17.79 3.01 -10.04
N LEU A 124 -17.67 1.92 -10.81
CA LEU A 124 -18.58 0.77 -10.70
C LEU A 124 -18.54 0.14 -9.32
N VAL A 125 -17.33 -0.14 -8.81
CA VAL A 125 -17.17 -0.81 -7.52
C VAL A 125 -17.79 0.03 -6.41
N LYS A 126 -17.60 1.35 -6.45
CA LYS A 126 -18.14 2.25 -5.46
C LYS A 126 -19.64 2.46 -5.56
N ASN A 127 -20.19 2.60 -6.76
CA ASN A 127 -21.63 2.83 -6.93
C ASN A 127 -22.48 1.60 -6.63
N HIS A 128 -21.93 0.40 -6.86
CA HIS A 128 -22.67 -0.83 -6.67
C HIS A 128 -22.29 -1.61 -5.41
N ASP A 129 -21.27 -1.19 -4.66
CA ASP A 129 -20.78 -1.88 -3.47
C ASP A 129 -20.41 -3.36 -3.77
N ARG A 130 -19.91 -3.64 -4.98
CA ARG A 130 -19.63 -4.99 -5.53
C ARG A 130 -18.45 -4.95 -6.50
N LEU A 131 -17.76 -6.07 -6.72
CA LEU A 131 -16.69 -6.12 -7.73
C LEU A 131 -17.26 -5.90 -9.14
N TYR A 132 -16.52 -5.18 -10.00
CA TYR A 132 -16.97 -4.87 -11.37
C TYR A 132 -17.15 -6.12 -12.25
N THR A 133 -16.56 -7.25 -11.86
CA THR A 133 -16.68 -8.56 -12.53
C THR A 133 -18.10 -9.15 -12.46
N TYR A 134 -18.94 -8.66 -11.54
CA TYR A 134 -20.35 -9.08 -11.43
C TYR A 134 -21.27 -8.41 -12.46
N PHE A 135 -20.77 -7.43 -13.22
CA PHE A 135 -21.56 -6.73 -14.23
C PHE A 135 -21.17 -7.19 -15.63
N THR A 136 -22.15 -7.41 -16.48
CA THR A 136 -21.94 -7.44 -17.93
C THR A 136 -21.77 -6.00 -18.43
N SER A 137 -20.56 -5.63 -18.81
CA SER A 137 -20.21 -4.32 -19.35
C SER A 137 -19.31 -4.47 -20.57
N SER A 138 -19.34 -3.49 -21.46
CA SER A 138 -18.44 -3.44 -22.62
C SER A 138 -17.03 -2.94 -22.26
N MET A 139 -16.64 -2.98 -20.98
CA MET A 139 -15.32 -2.50 -20.54
C MET A 139 -14.22 -3.40 -21.06
N LEU A 140 -13.16 -2.77 -21.57
CA LEU A 140 -12.01 -3.48 -22.16
C LEU A 140 -11.25 -4.38 -21.16
N GLY A 141 -11.47 -4.20 -19.86
CA GLY A 141 -10.68 -4.83 -18.80
C GLY A 141 -11.48 -5.63 -17.77
N GLN A 142 -12.64 -6.20 -18.11
CA GLN A 142 -13.42 -7.00 -17.13
C GLN A 142 -12.63 -8.14 -16.47
N SER A 143 -11.56 -8.62 -17.10
CA SER A 143 -10.67 -9.67 -16.61
C SER A 143 -9.49 -9.17 -15.79
N ILE A 144 -9.26 -7.85 -15.71
CA ILE A 144 -8.15 -7.30 -14.94
C ILE A 144 -8.41 -7.56 -13.45
N PRO A 145 -7.37 -7.82 -12.64
CA PRO A 145 -7.55 -8.02 -11.20
C PRO A 145 -8.00 -6.74 -10.42
N PRO A 146 -8.67 -6.89 -9.26
CA PRO A 146 -9.45 -5.79 -8.66
C PRO A 146 -8.74 -4.97 -7.56
N ALA A 147 -7.44 -5.15 -7.28
CA ALA A 147 -6.84 -4.56 -6.07
C ALA A 147 -6.92 -3.04 -6.02
N LEU A 148 -6.58 -2.34 -7.11
CA LEU A 148 -6.57 -0.87 -7.11
C LEU A 148 -7.99 -0.28 -7.05
N PRO A 149 -9.00 -0.82 -7.79
CA PRO A 149 -10.38 -0.40 -7.60
C PRO A 149 -10.93 -0.66 -6.19
N VAL A 150 -10.57 -1.78 -5.57
CA VAL A 150 -10.96 -2.08 -4.19
C VAL A 150 -10.24 -1.18 -3.18
N LEU A 151 -8.97 -0.84 -3.42
CA LEU A 151 -8.24 0.14 -2.61
C LEU A 151 -8.93 1.50 -2.67
N SER A 152 -9.27 2.00 -3.86
CA SER A 152 -10.06 3.22 -4.03
C SER A 152 -11.40 3.13 -3.30
N TYR A 153 -12.12 2.00 -3.44
CA TYR A 153 -13.37 1.75 -2.73
C TYR A 153 -13.23 1.88 -1.22
N ILE A 154 -12.18 1.30 -0.63
CA ILE A 154 -11.93 1.33 0.81
C ILE A 154 -11.83 2.77 1.33
N PHE A 155 -11.32 3.75 0.59
CA PHE A 155 -11.23 5.14 1.08
C PHE A 155 -12.54 5.93 0.99
N GLN A 156 -13.57 5.37 0.38
CA GLN A 156 -14.88 6.01 0.16
C GLN A 156 -16.08 5.07 0.32
N TRP A 157 -15.95 3.86 0.86
CA TRP A 157 -17.04 2.88 0.94
C TRP A 157 -18.31 3.41 1.64
N CYS A 158 -18.14 4.16 2.73
CA CYS A 158 -19.24 4.82 3.44
C CYS A 158 -19.66 6.18 2.86
N ALA A 159 -19.06 6.63 1.75
CA ALA A 159 -19.43 7.88 1.10
C ALA A 159 -20.73 7.69 0.30
N THR A 160 -21.50 8.78 0.13
CA THR A 160 -22.78 8.76 -0.58
C THR A 160 -22.63 8.52 -2.08
N GLY A 161 -21.48 8.84 -2.66
CA GLY A 161 -21.19 8.64 -4.08
C GLY A 161 -19.70 8.42 -4.31
N PHE A 162 -19.35 8.16 -5.58
CA PHE A 162 -17.97 8.11 -6.02
C PHE A 162 -17.39 9.51 -6.16
N THR A 163 -16.12 9.67 -5.82
CA THR A 163 -15.39 10.94 -5.94
C THR A 163 -13.98 10.66 -6.45
N GLU A 164 -13.60 11.22 -7.61
CA GLU A 164 -12.36 10.83 -8.30
C GLU A 164 -11.10 11.10 -7.47
N TRP A 165 -11.00 12.28 -6.85
CA TRP A 165 -9.80 12.63 -6.07
C TRP A 165 -9.54 11.71 -4.88
N VAL A 166 -10.57 11.06 -4.34
CA VAL A 166 -10.41 10.07 -3.27
C VAL A 166 -9.74 8.80 -3.81
N GLY A 167 -9.99 8.46 -5.08
CA GLY A 167 -9.29 7.38 -5.77
C GLY A 167 -7.80 7.68 -5.95
N PHE A 168 -7.45 8.90 -6.39
CA PHE A 168 -6.05 9.34 -6.45
C PHE A 168 -5.40 9.29 -5.07
N PHE A 169 -6.09 9.81 -4.04
CA PHE A 169 -5.59 9.77 -2.67
C PHE A 169 -5.32 8.34 -2.18
N ALA A 170 -6.19 7.39 -2.48
CA ALA A 170 -6.01 5.99 -2.08
C ALA A 170 -4.73 5.39 -2.72
N TYR A 171 -4.45 5.73 -3.98
CA TYR A 171 -3.24 5.30 -4.68
C TYR A 171 -2.00 5.97 -4.07
N ASP A 172 -2.08 7.27 -3.76
CA ASP A 172 -1.01 8.00 -3.11
C ASP A 172 -0.65 7.41 -1.75
N VAL A 173 -1.65 7.00 -0.95
CA VAL A 173 -1.41 6.32 0.33
C VAL A 173 -0.66 5.01 0.14
N LEU A 174 -0.99 4.22 -0.90
CA LEU A 174 -0.22 3.01 -1.23
C LEU A 174 1.22 3.33 -1.62
N MET A 175 1.43 4.36 -2.44
CA MET A 175 2.76 4.79 -2.85
C MET A 175 3.60 5.26 -1.65
N PHE A 176 3.05 6.13 -0.80
CA PHE A 176 3.73 6.62 0.41
C PHE A 176 4.04 5.49 1.39
N ALA A 177 3.15 4.50 1.51
CA ALA A 177 3.41 3.32 2.32
C ALA A 177 4.59 2.50 1.77
N GLY A 178 4.69 2.37 0.45
CA GLY A 178 5.86 1.78 -0.22
C GLY A 178 7.14 2.59 -0.02
N PHE A 179 7.08 3.92 -0.09
CA PHE A 179 8.24 4.80 0.16
C PHE A 179 8.75 4.66 1.59
N ALA A 180 7.85 4.57 2.57
CA ALA A 180 8.21 4.29 3.96
C ALA A 180 8.91 2.92 4.10
N ALA A 181 8.50 1.91 3.33
CA ALA A 181 9.16 0.61 3.40
C ALA A 181 10.66 0.68 3.04
N PHE A 182 11.04 1.58 2.11
CA PHE A 182 12.45 1.77 1.73
C PHE A 182 13.32 2.42 2.81
N THR A 183 12.73 3.18 3.74
CA THR A 183 13.49 3.83 4.80
C THR A 183 13.95 2.84 5.88
N ALA A 184 13.28 1.69 5.99
CA ALA A 184 13.53 0.67 7.02
C ALA A 184 14.98 0.14 7.05
N ALA A 185 15.74 0.29 5.96
CA ALA A 185 17.15 -0.06 5.89
C ALA A 185 18.08 0.94 6.62
N TYR A 186 17.66 2.20 6.75
CA TYR A 186 18.51 3.31 7.16
C TYR A 186 18.16 3.92 8.52
N GLU A 187 16.96 3.63 9.05
CA GLU A 187 16.44 4.25 10.28
C GLU A 187 17.31 4.03 11.52
N ARG A 188 17.93 2.84 11.63
CA ARG A 188 18.88 2.55 12.72
C ARG A 188 20.23 3.24 12.56
N LYS A 189 20.61 3.59 11.32
CA LYS A 189 21.93 4.19 11.03
C LYS A 189 21.88 5.71 11.13
N SER A 190 20.88 6.34 10.52
CA SER A 190 20.74 7.80 10.48
C SER A 190 19.34 8.22 10.03
N ALA A 191 18.69 9.07 10.82
CA ALA A 191 17.40 9.67 10.46
C ALA A 191 17.49 10.49 9.16
N ASN A 192 18.60 11.20 8.94
CA ASN A 192 18.79 12.01 7.74
C ASN A 192 18.88 11.15 6.47
N SER A 193 19.52 9.99 6.56
CA SER A 193 19.58 9.04 5.43
C SER A 193 18.21 8.45 5.11
N ALA A 194 17.42 8.11 6.14
CA ALA A 194 16.03 7.67 5.96
C ALA A 194 15.17 8.74 5.28
N ILE A 195 15.26 10.00 5.72
CA ILE A 195 14.57 11.13 5.10
C ILE A 195 14.99 11.30 3.64
N PHE A 196 16.29 11.26 3.35
CA PHE A 196 16.81 11.40 2.00
C PHE A 196 16.29 10.28 1.07
N VAL A 197 16.31 9.03 1.52
CA VAL A 197 15.78 7.89 0.75
C VAL A 197 14.30 8.04 0.48
N TYR A 198 13.51 8.47 1.47
CA TYR A 198 12.09 8.74 1.27
C TYR A 198 11.85 9.84 0.22
N LEU A 199 12.60 10.94 0.29
CA LEU A 199 12.50 12.04 -0.69
C LEU A 199 12.88 11.58 -2.09
N LEU A 200 13.93 10.77 -2.23
CA LEU A 200 14.28 10.16 -3.51
C LEU A 200 13.15 9.27 -4.02
N ALA A 201 12.57 8.42 -3.17
CA ALA A 201 11.46 7.57 -3.54
C ALA A 201 10.23 8.38 -3.98
N PHE A 202 9.91 9.47 -3.27
CA PHE A 202 8.83 10.40 -3.61
C PHE A 202 9.07 11.12 -4.95
N LEU A 203 10.32 11.43 -5.30
CA LEU A 203 10.66 12.06 -6.58
C LEU A 203 10.77 11.05 -7.73
N THR A 204 10.99 9.77 -7.44
CA THR A 204 11.25 8.73 -8.42
C THR A 204 10.14 8.60 -9.48
N PRO A 205 8.84 8.58 -9.12
CA PRO A 205 7.75 8.55 -10.09
C PRO A 205 7.80 9.63 -11.18
N PHE A 206 8.33 10.83 -10.89
CA PHE A 206 8.46 11.90 -11.89
C PHE A 206 9.45 11.58 -13.02
N PHE A 207 10.41 10.69 -12.79
CA PHE A 207 11.35 10.26 -13.83
C PHE A 207 10.77 9.17 -14.75
N PHE A 208 9.72 8.48 -14.31
CA PHE A 208 9.10 7.36 -15.02
C PHE A 208 7.72 7.70 -15.60
N ALA A 209 7.16 8.86 -15.27
CA ALA A 209 5.96 9.37 -15.92
C ALA A 209 6.24 9.55 -17.41
N ILE A 210 5.64 8.70 -18.23
CA ILE A 210 5.88 8.62 -19.68
C ILE A 210 5.64 9.98 -20.35
N SER A 211 6.76 10.55 -20.81
CA SER A 211 6.98 11.36 -21.99
C SER A 211 5.78 12.08 -22.59
N ASP A 212 5.56 13.30 -22.11
CA ASP A 212 5.26 14.44 -22.98
C ASP A 212 5.83 15.72 -22.34
N PHE A 213 7.12 15.67 -21.96
CA PHE A 213 7.87 16.78 -21.33
C PHE A 213 7.78 18.12 -22.10
N LEU A 214 7.36 18.08 -23.37
CA LEU A 214 7.25 19.23 -24.25
C LEU A 214 5.83 19.78 -24.37
N THR A 215 4.80 19.06 -23.91
CA THR A 215 3.39 19.44 -24.19
C THR A 215 2.55 19.58 -22.93
N TYR A 216 2.63 18.65 -21.96
CA TYR A 216 1.88 18.71 -20.71
C TYR A 216 2.60 17.95 -19.58
N MET A 217 2.80 18.58 -18.42
CA MET A 217 3.25 17.89 -17.21
C MET A 217 2.11 16.99 -16.71
N LYS A 218 2.25 15.67 -16.88
CA LYS A 218 1.32 14.70 -16.28
C LYS A 218 1.42 14.77 -14.75
N PRO A 219 0.31 15.00 -14.02
CA PRO A 219 0.36 15.05 -12.58
C PRO A 219 0.50 13.62 -12.01
N VAL A 220 1.72 13.28 -11.60
CA VAL A 220 2.13 11.93 -11.14
C VAL A 220 1.32 11.38 -9.96
N TYR A 221 0.82 12.27 -9.11
CA TYR A 221 -0.03 11.96 -7.95
C TYR A 221 -1.53 12.28 -8.20
N ILE A 222 -1.88 12.58 -9.45
CA ILE A 222 -3.28 12.80 -9.87
C ILE A 222 -3.51 11.95 -11.12
N THR A 223 -3.38 10.64 -10.93
CA THR A 223 -3.65 9.65 -11.97
C THR A 223 -4.11 8.35 -11.34
N ALA A 224 -5.04 7.67 -12.00
CA ALA A 224 -5.51 6.34 -11.62
C ALA A 224 -4.74 5.21 -12.35
N TYR A 225 -3.59 5.52 -12.96
CA TYR A 225 -2.78 4.51 -13.65
C TYR A 225 -2.17 3.51 -12.66
N SER A 226 -2.07 2.26 -13.13
CA SER A 226 -1.62 1.12 -12.32
C SER A 226 -0.11 0.96 -12.21
N ASP A 227 0.64 1.46 -13.19
CA ASP A 227 1.98 0.97 -13.47
C ASP A 227 3.00 1.43 -12.42
N ILE A 228 2.88 2.68 -11.97
CA ILE A 228 3.71 3.22 -10.88
C ILE A 228 3.35 2.56 -9.53
N PRO A 229 2.07 2.49 -9.09
CA PRO A 229 1.69 1.73 -7.90
C PRO A 229 2.19 0.28 -7.91
N MET A 230 2.04 -0.43 -9.03
CA MET A 230 2.49 -1.81 -9.19
C MET A 230 4.01 -1.94 -9.02
N ALA A 231 4.79 -1.06 -9.63
CA ALA A 231 6.24 -1.03 -9.48
C ALA A 231 6.67 -0.78 -8.02
N ILE A 232 5.98 0.13 -7.33
CA ILE A 232 6.24 0.44 -5.92
C ILE A 232 5.90 -0.75 -5.02
N VAL A 233 4.79 -1.43 -5.25
CA VAL A 233 4.42 -2.64 -4.49
C VAL A 233 5.42 -3.77 -4.73
N PHE A 234 5.85 -3.99 -5.97
CA PHE A 234 6.90 -4.97 -6.29
C PHE A 234 8.19 -4.68 -5.53
N ALA A 235 8.69 -3.45 -5.60
CA ALA A 235 9.87 -3.03 -4.87
C ALA A 235 9.65 -3.10 -3.34
N GLY A 236 8.44 -2.81 -2.88
CA GLY A 236 8.00 -2.96 -1.49
C GLY A 236 8.05 -4.40 -0.99
N ALA A 237 7.63 -5.39 -1.79
CA ALA A 237 7.73 -6.81 -1.44
C ALA A 237 9.19 -7.23 -1.19
N VAL A 238 10.09 -6.78 -2.07
CA VAL A 238 11.54 -6.99 -1.93
C VAL A 238 12.06 -6.29 -0.66
N ALA A 239 11.68 -5.04 -0.43
CA ALA A 239 12.08 -4.27 0.75
C ALA A 239 11.61 -4.91 2.06
N VAL A 240 10.37 -5.39 2.13
CA VAL A 240 9.83 -6.08 3.31
C VAL A 240 10.64 -7.33 3.64
N HIS A 241 11.06 -8.11 2.65
CA HIS A 241 11.92 -9.28 2.90
C HIS A 241 13.31 -8.87 3.39
N PHE A 242 14.03 -8.05 2.63
CA PHE A 242 15.43 -7.72 2.93
C PHE A 242 15.61 -6.86 4.18
N PHE A 243 14.62 -6.05 4.54
CA PHE A 243 14.67 -5.19 5.71
C PHE A 243 13.90 -5.74 6.90
N SER A 244 13.33 -6.95 6.82
CA SER A 244 12.91 -7.68 8.01
C SER A 244 14.11 -8.10 8.85
N GLU A 245 13.90 -8.32 10.15
CA GLU A 245 15.01 -8.73 11.04
C GLU A 245 15.50 -10.14 10.72
N LYS A 246 16.81 -10.27 10.44
CA LYS A 246 17.44 -11.56 10.17
C LYS A 246 17.44 -12.40 11.45
N GLY A 247 16.83 -13.59 11.39
CA GLY A 247 16.77 -14.55 12.51
C GLY A 247 15.36 -14.76 13.08
N ASN A 248 14.36 -14.01 12.63
CA ASN A 248 12.96 -14.28 12.96
C ASN A 248 12.39 -15.29 11.94
N GLU A 249 11.94 -16.46 12.39
CA GLU A 249 11.31 -17.49 11.53
C GLU A 249 10.08 -16.94 10.77
N ASN A 250 9.48 -15.86 11.29
CA ASN A 250 8.32 -15.19 10.70
C ASN A 250 8.68 -14.08 9.70
N SER A 251 9.95 -13.87 9.33
CA SER A 251 10.36 -12.74 8.47
C SER A 251 9.73 -12.74 7.06
N VAL A 252 9.25 -13.89 6.60
CA VAL A 252 8.60 -14.05 5.28
C VAL A 252 7.09 -13.79 5.33
N LEU A 253 6.47 -13.96 6.50
CA LEU A 253 5.01 -13.84 6.66
C LEU A 253 4.47 -12.45 6.23
N PRO A 254 5.12 -11.32 6.55
CA PRO A 254 4.67 -10.00 6.11
C PRO A 254 4.75 -9.78 4.61
N VAL A 255 5.52 -10.59 3.88
CA VAL A 255 5.69 -10.46 2.42
C VAL A 255 4.51 -11.06 1.66
N LEU A 256 3.87 -12.10 2.20
CA LEU A 256 2.75 -12.79 1.57
C LEU A 256 1.59 -11.87 1.16
N PRO A 257 1.06 -10.98 2.03
CA PRO A 257 -0.01 -10.07 1.60
C PRO A 257 0.49 -9.06 0.55
N VAL A 258 1.77 -8.65 0.58
CA VAL A 258 2.30 -7.77 -0.47
C VAL A 258 2.33 -8.47 -1.84
N LEU A 259 2.71 -9.75 -1.89
CA LEU A 259 2.70 -10.56 -3.11
C LEU A 259 1.27 -10.87 -3.61
N MET A 260 0.34 -11.12 -2.68
CA MET A 260 -1.07 -11.33 -3.00
C MET A 260 -1.68 -10.08 -3.63
N PHE A 261 -1.50 -8.92 -3.00
CA PHE A 261 -1.93 -7.63 -3.54
C PHE A 261 -1.29 -7.35 -4.91
N LEU A 262 0.01 -7.61 -5.06
CA LEU A 262 0.71 -7.42 -6.34
C LEU A 262 0.10 -8.27 -7.45
N THR A 263 -0.22 -9.53 -7.15
CA THR A 263 -0.94 -10.44 -8.07
C THR A 263 -2.30 -9.88 -8.46
N PHE A 264 -2.98 -9.20 -7.55
CA PHE A 264 -4.28 -8.57 -7.80
C PHE A 264 -4.23 -7.14 -8.36
N THR A 265 -3.04 -6.61 -8.68
CA THR A 265 -2.91 -5.23 -9.17
C THR A 265 -3.24 -5.08 -10.66
N LYS A 266 -2.71 -5.98 -11.51
CA LYS A 266 -2.87 -6.01 -12.98
C LYS A 266 -2.39 -7.36 -13.52
N ASP A 267 -2.62 -7.66 -14.79
CA ASP A 267 -2.20 -8.92 -15.44
C ASP A 267 -0.71 -9.26 -15.25
N MET A 268 0.18 -8.26 -15.34
CA MET A 268 1.62 -8.43 -15.11
C MET A 268 1.99 -8.63 -13.63
N GLY A 269 1.05 -8.40 -12.72
CA GLY A 269 1.21 -8.49 -11.27
C GLY A 269 1.58 -9.90 -10.80
N LEU A 270 0.99 -10.94 -11.41
CA LEU A 270 1.37 -12.32 -11.11
C LEU A 270 2.83 -12.59 -11.48
N ALA A 271 3.25 -12.16 -12.67
CA ALA A 271 4.64 -12.34 -13.13
C ALA A 271 5.64 -11.62 -12.22
N LEU A 272 5.35 -10.37 -11.83
CA LEU A 272 6.16 -9.62 -10.89
C LEU A 272 6.19 -10.27 -9.51
N SER A 273 5.07 -10.83 -9.04
CA SER A 273 5.01 -11.58 -7.79
C SER A 273 5.86 -12.84 -7.82
N CYS A 274 5.86 -13.58 -8.94
CA CYS A 274 6.76 -14.73 -9.14
C CYS A 274 8.23 -14.31 -9.17
N ILE A 275 8.58 -13.18 -9.80
CA ILE A 275 9.94 -12.65 -9.80
C ILE A 275 10.37 -12.28 -8.38
N ALA A 276 9.53 -11.57 -7.62
CA ALA A 276 9.83 -11.21 -6.24
C ALA A 276 10.00 -12.47 -5.36
N LEU A 277 9.11 -13.45 -5.51
CA LEU A 277 9.19 -14.73 -4.81
C LEU A 277 10.48 -15.48 -5.16
N PHE A 278 10.91 -15.48 -6.41
CA PHE A 278 12.17 -16.09 -6.83
C PHE A 278 13.37 -15.40 -6.19
N VAL A 279 13.40 -14.06 -6.15
CA VAL A 279 14.46 -13.29 -5.48
C VAL A 279 14.53 -13.63 -3.98
N ILE A 280 13.38 -13.67 -3.32
CA ILE A 280 13.27 -14.01 -1.89
C ILE A 280 13.75 -15.44 -1.63
N PHE A 281 13.25 -16.40 -2.41
CA PHE A 281 13.65 -17.80 -2.30
C PHE A 281 15.15 -17.99 -2.53
N PHE A 282 15.71 -17.31 -3.52
CA PHE A 282 17.14 -17.36 -3.81
C PHE A 282 17.98 -16.78 -2.67
N ASP A 283 17.59 -15.63 -2.11
CA ASP A 283 18.27 -15.05 -0.92
C ASP A 283 18.22 -16.02 0.27
N MET A 284 17.07 -16.65 0.52
CA MET A 284 16.93 -17.64 1.60
C MET A 284 17.79 -18.89 1.38
N LEU A 285 17.93 -19.37 0.14
CA LEU A 285 18.79 -20.50 -0.20
C LEU A 285 20.27 -20.15 0.01
N VAL A 286 20.70 -19.01 -0.52
CA VAL A 286 22.09 -18.51 -0.36
C VAL A 286 22.43 -18.29 1.11
N ALA A 287 21.50 -17.76 1.90
CA ALA A 287 21.67 -17.54 3.33
C ALA A 287 21.81 -18.86 4.12
N ARG A 288 21.17 -19.95 3.69
CA ARG A 288 21.30 -21.28 4.32
C ARG A 288 22.63 -21.96 3.99
N GLU A 289 23.18 -21.72 2.80
CA GLU A 289 24.38 -22.39 2.32
C GLU A 289 25.70 -21.63 2.57
N ASN A 290 25.67 -20.48 3.27
CA ASN A 290 26.86 -19.61 3.43
C ASN A 290 27.56 -19.29 2.09
N PHE A 291 26.80 -19.13 0.99
CA PHE A 291 27.39 -18.73 -0.28
C PHE A 291 27.83 -17.27 -0.22
N VAL A 292 29.12 -17.04 -0.42
CA VAL A 292 29.88 -15.80 -0.12
C VAL A 292 29.63 -14.65 -1.12
N PHE A 293 28.56 -14.65 -1.92
CA PHE A 293 28.51 -13.73 -3.06
C PHE A 293 28.08 -12.29 -2.74
N LEU A 294 27.36 -12.03 -1.64
CA LEU A 294 26.87 -10.68 -1.31
C LEU A 294 26.92 -10.39 0.20
N LYS A 295 28.12 -10.40 0.78
CA LYS A 295 28.37 -9.53 1.94
C LYS A 295 28.46 -8.10 1.41
N ILE A 296 27.33 -7.42 1.30
CA ILE A 296 27.33 -5.96 1.37
C ILE A 296 27.85 -5.63 2.77
N LYS A 297 29.17 -5.38 2.86
CA LYS A 297 29.82 -4.88 4.07
C LYS A 297 29.12 -3.57 4.43
N GLY A 298 28.42 -3.59 5.56
CA GLY A 298 27.82 -2.40 6.16
C GLY A 298 28.85 -1.44 6.72
#